data_AF-A0A7J6EXQ2-F1
#
_entry.id   AF-A0A7J6EXQ2-F1
#
_cell.length_a   1.000
_cell.length_b   1.000
_cell.length_c   1.000
_cell.angle_alpha   90.00
_cell.angle_beta   90.00
_cell.angle_gamma   90.00
#
_symmetry.space_group_name_H-M   'P 1'
#
loop_
_entity.id
_entity.type
_entity.pdbx_description
1 polymer ?
#
loop_
_entity_poly.entity_id
_entity_poly.type
_entity_poly.pdbx_seq_one_letter_code
_entity_poly.pdbx_strand_id
1 'polypeptide(L)'
;MKSFTFSLFTYRITPHMFPCQEVSLGCGIKEEEALERYKLITGNTVLFPEFQVYSAKTNPGDDWLAASPDGVVDGLVYGLSSRGVLEIKCPFFNGDMSKASPWSRIPLYCIPQAQGLMEIVDRDWMDFYVWTPKGSSLFRLYRDAEYWDALKLALSDFWWQHVHPARECISKSPVVLDPLTDLRSLKPLPRHELCSYIVYDSKRIVDESRLLMREINGILQSS
;
A
#
# COMPACT_ATOMS: atom_id res chain seq x y z
N MET A 1 3.00 0.50 -14.96
CA MET A 1 4.02 0.79 -13.92
C MET A 1 3.25 1.20 -12.66
N LYS A 2 2.61 0.23 -11.98
CA LYS A 2 1.33 0.49 -11.25
C LYS A 2 1.41 0.77 -9.73
N SER A 3 2.52 0.51 -9.03
CA SER A 3 2.65 0.82 -7.59
C SER A 3 4.11 0.75 -7.12
N PHE A 4 5.03 0.74 -8.09
CA PHE A 4 6.33 0.11 -7.90
C PHE A 4 7.26 0.90 -6.99
N THR A 5 7.07 2.22 -6.85
CA THR A 5 7.93 3.06 -6.03
C THR A 5 7.55 2.92 -4.55
N PHE A 6 6.34 3.27 -4.11
CA PHE A 6 6.00 3.21 -2.68
C PHE A 6 5.98 1.78 -2.08
N SER A 7 5.54 0.79 -2.85
CA SER A 7 5.50 -0.62 -2.40
C SER A 7 6.91 -1.20 -2.16
N LEU A 8 7.91 -0.85 -2.99
CA LEU A 8 9.30 -1.28 -2.75
C LEU A 8 9.92 -0.63 -1.51
N PHE A 9 9.54 0.61 -1.23
CA PHE A 9 10.10 1.41 -0.14
C PHE A 9 9.60 0.93 1.22
N THR A 10 8.28 0.70 1.35
CA THR A 10 7.70 0.11 2.56
C THR A 10 8.21 -1.31 2.83
N TYR A 11 8.44 -2.11 1.77
CA TYR A 11 8.97 -3.48 1.88
C TYR A 11 10.34 -3.56 2.59
N ARG A 12 11.22 -2.57 2.38
CA ARG A 12 12.57 -2.58 2.96
C ARG A 12 12.65 -2.03 4.39
N ILE A 13 11.60 -1.39 4.89
CA ILE A 13 11.54 -0.85 6.26
C ILE A 13 11.05 -1.90 7.27
N THR A 14 10.15 -2.81 6.85
CA THR A 14 9.62 -3.88 7.70
C THR A 14 9.88 -5.31 7.15
N PRO A 15 11.09 -5.67 6.69
CA PRO A 15 11.36 -6.93 5.97
C PRO A 15 11.19 -8.20 6.82
N HIS A 16 11.07 -8.11 8.15
CA HIS A 16 10.69 -9.26 9.00
C HIS A 16 9.18 -9.44 9.17
N MET A 17 8.38 -8.45 8.77
CA MET A 17 6.93 -8.60 8.59
C MET A 17 6.60 -9.17 7.21
N PHE A 18 7.55 -9.12 6.28
CA PHE A 18 7.48 -9.70 4.94
C PHE A 18 8.34 -10.97 4.87
N PRO A 19 7.84 -12.15 5.27
CA PRO A 19 8.46 -13.38 4.79
C PRO A 19 8.52 -13.29 3.26
N CYS A 20 9.59 -13.81 2.67
CA CYS A 20 9.86 -13.86 1.23
C CYS A 20 8.80 -14.64 0.41
N GLN A 21 7.64 -14.92 0.99
CA GLN A 21 6.46 -15.48 0.35
C GLN A 21 5.44 -14.36 0.24
N GLU A 22 5.10 -14.03 -1.01
CA GLU A 22 4.02 -13.11 -1.38
C GLU A 22 4.34 -11.61 -1.29
N VAL A 23 5.40 -11.20 -2.00
CA VAL A 23 5.16 -10.13 -2.99
C VAL A 23 4.15 -10.72 -3.97
N SER A 24 2.86 -10.70 -3.61
CA SER A 24 1.81 -10.78 -4.60
C SER A 24 1.93 -9.47 -5.38
N LEU A 25 2.88 -9.44 -6.33
CA LEU A 25 2.69 -8.76 -7.60
C LEU A 25 1.26 -9.11 -7.96
N GLY A 26 0.33 -8.17 -7.72
CA GLY A 26 -1.08 -8.38 -8.01
C GLY A 26 -1.12 -8.92 -9.41
N CYS A 27 -1.47 -10.21 -9.53
CA CYS A 27 -1.54 -10.85 -10.82
C CYS A 27 -2.71 -10.15 -11.49
N GLY A 28 -2.43 -9.11 -12.28
CA GLY A 28 -3.42 -8.20 -12.88
C GLY A 28 -4.41 -8.89 -13.81
N ILE A 29 -4.33 -10.22 -13.92
CA ILE A 29 -5.21 -11.11 -14.66
C ILE A 29 -6.69 -10.95 -14.24
N LYS A 30 -6.98 -10.50 -13.00
CA LYS A 30 -8.37 -10.35 -12.51
C LYS A 30 -8.69 -9.01 -11.83
N GLU A 31 -7.83 -8.01 -12.00
CA GLU A 31 -8.05 -6.68 -11.41
C GLU A 31 -9.33 -6.02 -11.95
N GLU A 32 -9.62 -6.20 -13.25
CA GLU A 32 -10.83 -5.70 -13.89
C GLU A 32 -12.11 -6.38 -13.36
N GLU A 33 -12.10 -7.71 -13.22
CA GLU A 33 -13.21 -8.47 -12.63
C GLU A 33 -13.47 -8.04 -11.17
N ALA A 34 -12.39 -7.87 -10.40
CA ALA A 34 -12.47 -7.38 -9.02
C ALA A 34 -13.07 -5.97 -8.96
N LEU A 35 -12.62 -5.07 -9.83
CA LEU A 35 -13.10 -3.70 -9.90
C LEU A 35 -14.59 -3.62 -10.26
N GLU A 36 -15.04 -4.36 -11.28
CA GLU A 36 -16.45 -4.36 -11.67
C GLU A 36 -17.33 -4.92 -10.54
N ARG A 37 -16.86 -5.95 -9.83
CA ARG A 37 -17.55 -6.46 -8.64
C ARG A 37 -17.60 -5.41 -7.53
N TYR A 38 -16.51 -4.68 -7.29
CA TYR A 38 -16.47 -3.59 -6.30
C TYR A 38 -17.48 -2.49 -6.63
N LYS A 39 -17.52 -2.02 -7.89
CA LYS A 39 -18.50 -1.01 -8.35
C LYS A 39 -19.94 -1.50 -8.13
N LEU A 40 -20.21 -2.77 -8.43
CA LEU A 40 -21.53 -3.36 -8.24
C LEU A 40 -21.96 -3.43 -6.76
N ILE A 41 -21.03 -3.76 -5.84
CA ILE A 41 -21.33 -3.87 -4.41
C ILE A 41 -21.53 -2.50 -3.77
N THR A 42 -20.68 -1.53 -4.13
CA THR A 42 -20.63 -0.23 -3.45
C THR A 42 -21.48 0.83 -4.12
N GLY A 43 -21.77 0.70 -5.41
CA GLY A 43 -22.35 1.77 -6.23
C GLY A 43 -21.38 2.94 -6.46
N ASN A 44 -20.12 2.84 -6.02
CA ASN A 44 -19.14 3.92 -6.14
C ASN A 44 -18.71 4.10 -7.59
N THR A 45 -18.62 5.37 -8.01
CA THR A 45 -17.92 5.73 -9.24
C THR A 45 -16.42 5.77 -8.94
N VAL A 46 -15.62 5.08 -9.75
CA VAL A 46 -14.16 5.01 -9.60
C VAL A 46 -13.50 5.78 -10.71
N LEU A 47 -12.61 6.70 -10.34
CA LEU A 47 -11.74 7.44 -11.25
C LEU A 47 -10.33 6.86 -11.17
N PHE A 48 -9.58 6.95 -12.26
CA PHE A 48 -8.21 6.44 -12.34
C PHE A 48 -7.25 7.61 -12.45
N PRO A 49 -6.65 8.06 -11.34
CA PRO A 49 -5.63 9.09 -11.42
C PRO A 49 -4.37 8.52 -12.09
N GLU A 50 -3.58 9.40 -12.69
CA GLU A 50 -2.24 9.04 -13.14
C GLU A 50 -1.29 8.84 -11.95
N PHE A 51 -0.04 8.53 -12.24
CA PHE A 51 1.01 8.46 -11.23
C PHE A 51 1.19 9.82 -10.53
N GLN A 52 1.01 9.85 -9.22
CA GLN A 52 1.05 11.06 -8.41
C GLN A 52 2.37 11.14 -7.65
N VAL A 53 3.17 12.17 -7.93
CA VAL A 53 4.32 12.53 -7.10
C VAL A 53 3.82 13.34 -5.91
N TYR A 54 4.29 13.01 -4.71
CA TYR A 54 3.92 13.73 -3.49
C TYR A 54 4.36 15.20 -3.64
N SER A 55 3.38 16.09 -3.56
CA SER A 55 3.48 17.37 -4.28
C SER A 55 4.59 18.29 -3.76
N ALA A 56 5.30 18.93 -4.68
CA ALA A 56 6.16 20.08 -4.40
C ALA A 56 5.37 21.35 -3.96
N LYS A 57 4.03 21.34 -4.03
CA LYS A 57 3.19 22.51 -3.70
C LYS A 57 2.92 22.64 -2.20
N THR A 58 2.79 21.53 -1.48
CA THR A 58 2.56 21.50 -0.03
C THR A 58 3.82 21.18 0.76
N ASN A 59 4.70 20.32 0.24
CA ASN A 59 5.96 19.95 0.89
C ASN A 59 7.13 20.01 -0.12
N PRO A 60 7.68 21.21 -0.41
CA PRO A 60 8.85 21.35 -1.26
C PRO A 60 10.03 20.53 -0.69
N GLY A 61 10.44 19.47 -1.40
CA GLY A 61 11.53 18.57 -0.97
C GLY A 61 11.14 17.09 -0.87
N ASP A 62 9.85 16.75 -1.00
CA ASP A 62 9.37 15.37 -0.93
C ASP A 62 9.04 14.72 -2.29
N ASP A 63 9.64 15.21 -3.37
CA ASP A 63 9.50 14.66 -4.73
C ASP A 63 10.07 13.23 -4.90
N TRP A 64 10.69 12.70 -3.85
CA TRP A 64 11.16 11.32 -3.74
C TRP A 64 10.04 10.33 -3.38
N LEU A 65 8.84 10.79 -3.01
CA LEU A 65 7.66 9.98 -2.76
C LEU A 65 6.65 10.07 -3.91
N ALA A 66 6.05 8.93 -4.27
CA ALA A 66 5.01 8.89 -5.28
C ALA A 66 4.13 7.65 -5.16
N ALA A 67 2.89 7.76 -5.63
CA ALA A 67 1.85 6.75 -5.52
C ALA A 67 1.12 6.55 -6.85
N SER A 68 0.52 5.37 -7.00
CA SER A 68 -0.40 5.03 -8.07
C SER A 68 -1.46 4.12 -7.46
N PRO A 69 -2.63 4.66 -7.08
CA PRO A 69 -3.71 3.85 -6.53
C PRO A 69 -4.43 3.06 -7.64
N ASP A 70 -5.14 1.99 -7.28
CA ASP A 70 -5.98 1.26 -8.24
C ASP A 70 -7.21 2.09 -8.68
N GLY A 71 -7.61 3.04 -7.85
CA GLY A 71 -8.56 4.09 -8.20
C GLY A 71 -8.78 5.09 -7.07
N VAL A 72 -9.57 6.12 -7.35
CA VAL A 72 -10.09 7.06 -6.35
C VAL A 72 -11.60 7.13 -6.45
N VAL A 73 -12.23 7.38 -5.31
CA VAL A 73 -13.67 7.53 -5.19
C VAL A 73 -13.96 8.93 -4.69
N ASP A 74 -14.68 9.72 -5.46
CA ASP A 74 -15.14 11.03 -5.04
C ASP A 74 -16.67 10.99 -4.92
N GLY A 75 -17.18 11.45 -3.79
CA GLY A 75 -18.61 11.46 -3.49
C GLY A 75 -19.01 12.60 -2.57
N LEU A 76 -20.30 12.66 -2.28
CA LEU A 76 -20.88 13.59 -1.30
C LEU A 76 -21.60 12.79 -0.23
N VAL A 77 -21.24 13.00 1.03
CA VAL A 77 -21.90 12.40 2.20
C VAL A 77 -22.45 13.55 3.04
N TYR A 78 -23.78 13.61 3.18
CA TYR A 78 -24.48 14.73 3.83
C TYR A 78 -24.08 16.13 3.30
N GLY A 79 -23.79 16.22 2.00
CA GLY A 79 -23.37 17.47 1.36
C GLY A 79 -21.89 17.84 1.56
N LEU A 80 -21.12 17.02 2.28
CA LEU A 80 -19.67 17.18 2.43
C LEU A 80 -18.93 16.30 1.43
N SER A 81 -17.82 16.81 0.90
CA SER A 81 -16.94 16.03 0.02
C SER A 81 -16.41 14.82 0.79
N SER A 82 -16.56 13.65 0.19
CA SER A 82 -16.03 12.38 0.68
C SER A 82 -15.08 11.86 -0.38
N ARG A 83 -13.78 11.85 -0.06
CA ARG A 83 -12.73 11.52 -1.03
C ARG A 83 -11.96 10.31 -0.52
N GLY A 84 -12.03 9.22 -1.27
CA GLY A 84 -11.44 7.94 -0.94
C GLY A 84 -10.43 7.43 -1.95
N VAL A 85 -9.59 6.50 -1.50
CA VAL A 85 -8.74 5.65 -2.33
C VAL A 85 -9.38 4.26 -2.45
N LEU A 86 -9.28 3.64 -3.63
CA LEU A 86 -9.52 2.22 -3.82
C LEU A 86 -8.17 1.50 -3.96
N GLU A 87 -7.95 0.49 -3.14
CA GLU A 87 -6.86 -0.47 -3.28
C GLU A 87 -7.45 -1.88 -3.37
N ILE A 88 -7.20 -2.57 -4.48
CA ILE A 88 -7.67 -3.91 -4.77
C ILE A 88 -6.54 -4.90 -4.51
N LYS A 89 -6.78 -5.88 -3.64
CA LYS A 89 -5.88 -7.02 -3.43
C LYS A 89 -6.51 -8.31 -3.93
N CYS A 90 -5.73 -9.05 -4.73
CA CYS A 90 -6.03 -10.41 -5.15
C CYS A 90 -4.97 -11.35 -4.53
N PRO A 91 -5.22 -11.95 -3.35
CA PRO A 91 -4.25 -12.79 -2.66
C PRO A 91 -3.79 -13.94 -3.55
N PHE A 92 -2.49 -14.05 -3.81
CA PHE A 92 -1.90 -15.04 -4.70
C PHE A 92 -1.10 -16.08 -3.92
N PHE A 93 -1.71 -17.26 -3.71
CA PHE A 93 -1.07 -18.35 -2.96
C PHE A 93 -0.23 -19.24 -3.87
N ASN A 94 0.97 -18.77 -4.25
CA ASN A 94 1.92 -19.51 -5.10
C ASN A 94 1.30 -20.05 -6.41
N GLY A 95 0.41 -19.29 -7.04
CA GLY A 95 -0.29 -19.71 -8.27
C GLY A 95 -1.66 -20.35 -8.04
N ASP A 96 -2.00 -20.72 -6.80
CA ASP A 96 -3.22 -21.43 -6.49
C ASP A 96 -4.30 -20.52 -5.88
N MET A 97 -5.00 -19.81 -6.75
CA MET A 97 -6.15 -18.97 -6.36
C MET A 97 -7.31 -19.78 -5.76
N SER A 98 -7.34 -21.12 -5.92
CA SER A 98 -8.38 -21.97 -5.32
C SER A 98 -8.25 -22.06 -3.80
N LYS A 99 -7.08 -21.73 -3.24
CA LYS A 99 -6.85 -21.65 -1.80
C LYS A 99 -7.15 -20.28 -1.22
N ALA A 100 -7.25 -19.25 -2.07
CA ALA A 100 -7.55 -17.90 -1.63
C ALA A 100 -8.94 -17.82 -1.00
N SER A 101 -9.02 -17.06 0.09
CA SER A 101 -10.29 -16.74 0.74
C SER A 101 -10.33 -15.26 1.11
N PRO A 102 -11.52 -14.64 1.11
CA PRO A 102 -11.68 -13.25 1.53
C PRO A 102 -11.25 -13.07 2.99
N TRP A 103 -10.40 -12.07 3.22
CA TRP A 103 -9.83 -11.82 4.53
C TRP A 103 -10.91 -11.35 5.53
N SER A 104 -10.86 -11.82 6.77
CA SER A 104 -11.69 -11.27 7.86
C SER A 104 -11.03 -10.08 8.55
N ARG A 105 -9.72 -9.89 8.34
CA ARG A 105 -8.92 -8.84 8.93
C ARG A 105 -7.78 -8.47 7.99
N ILE A 106 -7.44 -7.18 7.91
CA ILE A 106 -6.34 -6.69 7.09
C ILE A 106 -5.00 -7.13 7.72
N PRO A 107 -4.07 -7.71 6.95
CA PRO A 107 -2.72 -7.97 7.42
C PRO A 107 -1.98 -6.66 7.75
N LEU A 108 -1.24 -6.65 8.86
CA LEU A 108 -0.55 -5.44 9.35
C LEU A 108 0.38 -4.81 8.29
N TYR A 109 1.01 -5.66 7.47
CA TYR A 109 1.93 -5.21 6.43
C TYR A 109 1.28 -4.41 5.30
N CYS A 110 -0.05 -4.42 5.19
CA CYS A 110 -0.78 -3.60 4.23
C CYS A 110 -0.95 -2.16 4.70
N ILE A 111 -0.86 -1.88 6.01
CA ILE A 111 -1.14 -0.57 6.59
C ILE A 111 -0.15 0.52 6.15
N PRO A 112 1.18 0.29 6.14
CA PRO A 112 2.10 1.29 5.59
C PRO A 112 1.74 1.71 4.17
N GLN A 113 1.41 0.74 3.30
CA GLN A 113 0.99 1.01 1.92
C GLN A 113 -0.31 1.83 1.88
N ALA A 114 -1.32 1.42 2.64
CA ALA A 114 -2.62 2.08 2.69
C ALA A 114 -2.51 3.56 3.12
N GLN A 115 -1.77 3.82 4.21
CA GLN A 115 -1.60 5.17 4.75
C GLN A 115 -0.83 6.07 3.78
N GLY A 116 0.25 5.57 3.17
CA GLY A 116 1.00 6.37 2.20
C GLY A 116 0.23 6.65 0.91
N LEU A 117 -0.62 5.74 0.43
CA LEU A 117 -1.49 6.01 -0.70
C LEU A 117 -2.47 7.15 -0.39
N MET A 118 -3.19 7.07 0.74
CA MET A 118 -4.14 8.11 1.17
C MET A 118 -3.47 9.47 1.34
N GLU A 119 -2.26 9.50 1.91
CA GLU A 119 -1.51 10.73 2.07
C GLU A 119 -1.04 11.31 0.73
N ILE A 120 -0.36 10.50 -0.11
CA ILE A 120 0.24 11.01 -1.34
C ILE A 120 -0.82 11.53 -2.31
N VAL A 121 -1.99 10.87 -2.36
CA VAL A 121 -3.08 11.28 -3.25
C VAL A 121 -4.07 12.25 -2.59
N ASP A 122 -3.82 12.67 -1.35
CA ASP A 122 -4.67 13.58 -0.56
C ASP A 122 -6.14 13.10 -0.49
N ARG A 123 -6.35 12.01 0.25
CA ARG A 123 -7.65 11.36 0.47
C ARG A 123 -7.82 10.98 1.94
N ASP A 124 -9.06 11.01 2.42
CA ASP A 124 -9.35 10.90 3.86
C ASP A 124 -9.57 9.46 4.33
N TRP A 125 -9.94 8.58 3.39
CA TRP A 125 -10.23 7.19 3.66
C TRP A 125 -9.83 6.28 2.50
N MET A 126 -9.79 4.97 2.78
CA MET A 126 -9.52 3.95 1.78
C MET A 126 -10.55 2.83 1.89
N ASP A 127 -11.09 2.44 0.74
CA ASP A 127 -11.72 1.15 0.55
C ASP A 127 -10.63 0.14 0.15
N PHE A 128 -10.31 -0.74 1.10
CA PHE A 128 -9.36 -1.83 0.90
C PHE A 128 -10.16 -3.09 0.53
N TYR A 129 -10.14 -3.42 -0.76
CA TYR A 129 -11.00 -4.45 -1.33
C TYR A 129 -10.20 -5.71 -1.65
N VAL A 130 -10.52 -6.81 -0.97
CA VAL A 130 -9.90 -8.11 -1.18
C VAL A 130 -10.81 -8.95 -2.05
N TRP A 131 -10.35 -9.31 -3.25
CA TRP A 131 -11.12 -10.15 -4.16
C TRP A 131 -10.47 -11.53 -4.34
N THR A 132 -11.32 -12.56 -4.36
CA THR A 132 -10.92 -13.94 -4.64
C THR A 132 -12.01 -14.63 -5.47
N PRO A 133 -11.71 -15.77 -6.13
CA PRO A 133 -12.75 -16.58 -6.76
C PRO A 133 -13.84 -17.09 -5.80
N LYS A 134 -13.57 -17.13 -4.48
CA LYS A 134 -14.52 -17.58 -3.45
C LYS A 134 -15.36 -16.45 -2.86
N GLY A 135 -15.22 -15.21 -3.32
CA GLY A 135 -15.92 -14.05 -2.77
C GLY A 135 -14.98 -12.88 -2.52
N SER A 136 -15.42 -11.93 -1.70
CA SER A 136 -14.68 -10.70 -1.46
C SER A 136 -14.87 -10.13 -0.06
N SER A 137 -13.93 -9.30 0.37
CA SER A 137 -14.03 -8.51 1.59
C SER A 137 -13.79 -7.04 1.28
N LEU A 138 -14.53 -6.15 1.92
CA LEU A 138 -14.37 -4.71 1.81
C LEU A 138 -14.14 -4.13 3.20
N PHE A 139 -13.00 -3.48 3.37
CA PHE A 139 -12.65 -2.78 4.60
C PHE A 139 -12.60 -1.28 4.35
N ARG A 140 -13.01 -0.50 5.36
CA ARG A 140 -12.82 0.95 5.41
C ARG A 140 -11.68 1.27 6.38
N LEU A 141 -10.68 1.96 5.86
CA LEU A 141 -9.58 2.57 6.60
C LEU A 141 -9.70 4.10 6.54
N TYR A 142 -9.17 4.77 7.56
CA TYR A 142 -9.05 6.23 7.59
C TYR A 142 -7.59 6.64 7.61
N ARG A 143 -7.29 7.79 7.01
CA ARG A 143 -5.95 8.37 7.05
C ARG A 143 -5.59 8.77 8.47
N ASP A 144 -4.39 8.43 8.88
CA ASP A 144 -3.85 8.71 10.21
C ASP A 144 -2.54 9.52 10.07
N ALA A 145 -2.61 10.79 10.48
CA ALA A 145 -1.49 11.72 10.32
C ALA A 145 -0.31 11.37 11.23
N GLU A 146 -0.55 10.94 12.47
CA GLU A 146 0.50 10.58 13.43
C GLU A 146 1.25 9.33 12.96
N TYR A 147 0.52 8.34 12.44
CA TYR A 147 1.11 7.16 11.82
C TYR A 147 1.94 7.53 10.59
N TRP A 148 1.40 8.42 9.74
CA TRP A 148 2.11 8.88 8.55
C TRP A 148 3.42 9.59 8.91
N ASP A 149 3.42 10.47 9.90
CA ASP A 149 4.62 11.19 10.33
C ASP A 149 5.74 10.23 10.74
N ALA A 150 5.42 9.21 11.54
CA ALA A 150 6.37 8.18 11.93
C ALA A 150 6.86 7.34 10.73
N LEU A 151 5.95 6.97 9.83
CA LEU A 151 6.29 6.23 8.61
C LEU A 151 7.18 7.05 7.67
N LYS A 152 6.86 8.34 7.48
CA LYS A 152 7.60 9.26 6.62
C LYS A 152 9.01 9.50 7.13
N LEU A 153 9.22 9.58 8.45
CA LEU A 153 10.56 9.64 9.04
C LEU A 153 11.39 8.41 8.65
N ALA A 154 10.86 7.20 8.86
CA ALA A 154 11.55 5.97 8.47
C ALA A 154 11.80 5.87 6.95
N LEU A 155 10.86 6.34 6.13
CA LEU A 155 11.00 6.41 4.67
C LEU A 155 12.08 7.40 4.25
N SER A 156 12.16 8.55 4.91
CA SER A 156 13.14 9.60 4.66
C SER A 156 14.55 9.11 4.99
N ASP A 157 14.75 8.49 6.15
CA ASP A 157 16.02 7.88 6.52
C ASP A 157 16.43 6.81 5.51
N PHE A 158 15.49 5.94 5.13
CA PHE A 158 15.76 4.94 4.12
C PHE A 158 16.18 5.55 2.76
N TRP A 159 15.48 6.59 2.31
CA TRP A 159 15.77 7.25 1.04
C TRP A 159 17.13 7.97 1.07
N TRP A 160 17.33 8.88 2.01
CA TRP A 160 18.49 9.78 2.01
C TRP A 160 19.78 9.11 2.49
N GLN A 161 19.70 8.11 3.37
CA GLN A 161 20.89 7.44 3.89
C GLN A 161 21.32 6.24 3.02
N HIS A 162 20.39 5.63 2.27
CA HIS A 162 20.67 4.39 1.54
C HIS A 162 20.41 4.51 0.04
N VAL A 163 19.20 4.89 -0.38
CA VAL A 163 18.83 4.84 -1.80
C VAL A 163 19.50 5.94 -2.61
N HIS A 164 19.37 7.20 -2.17
CA HIS A 164 19.92 8.34 -2.89
C HIS A 164 21.46 8.24 -3.04
N PRO A 165 22.24 7.95 -1.98
CA PRO A 165 23.69 7.76 -2.11
C PRO A 165 24.06 6.59 -3.03
N ALA A 166 23.29 5.49 -2.99
CA ALA A 166 23.57 4.34 -3.85
C ALA A 166 23.35 4.67 -5.33
N ARG A 167 22.30 5.42 -5.64
CA ARG A 167 22.04 5.94 -7.00
C ARG A 167 23.17 6.85 -7.47
N GLU A 168 23.64 7.75 -6.61
CA GLU A 168 24.76 8.64 -6.91
C GLU A 168 26.05 7.86 -7.22
N CYS A 169 26.39 6.85 -6.41
CA CYS A 169 27.55 5.99 -6.64
C CYS A 169 27.49 5.29 -8.00
N ILE A 170 26.34 4.72 -8.37
CA ILE A 170 26.13 4.06 -9.67
C ILE A 170 26.26 5.07 -10.82
N SER A 171 25.68 6.26 -10.67
CA SER A 171 25.69 7.28 -11.73
C SER A 171 27.11 7.81 -12.04
N LYS A 172 27.98 7.88 -11.02
CA LYS A 172 29.34 8.43 -11.12
C LYS A 172 30.39 7.39 -11.51
N SER A 173 30.10 6.11 -11.29
CA SER A 173 31.00 5.01 -11.62
C SER A 173 30.23 3.89 -12.34
N PRO A 174 30.24 3.84 -13.67
CA PRO A 174 29.62 2.73 -14.43
C PRO A 174 30.37 1.39 -14.26
N VAL A 175 31.44 1.35 -13.47
CA VAL A 175 32.25 0.15 -13.17
C VAL A 175 31.83 -0.49 -11.84
N VAL A 176 30.55 -0.43 -11.48
CA VAL A 176 30.00 -1.31 -10.43
C VAL A 176 29.98 -2.72 -11.02
N LEU A 177 30.94 -3.56 -10.61
CA LEU A 177 31.07 -4.93 -11.11
C LEU A 177 30.14 -5.87 -10.35
N ASP A 178 29.92 -5.60 -9.06
CA ASP A 178 28.95 -6.30 -8.23
C ASP A 178 28.29 -5.34 -7.23
N PRO A 179 27.03 -4.92 -7.49
CA PRO A 179 26.29 -4.03 -6.59
C PRO A 179 26.17 -4.54 -5.15
N LEU A 180 26.20 -5.86 -4.92
CA LEU A 180 26.10 -6.43 -3.58
C LEU A 180 27.38 -6.24 -2.76
N THR A 181 28.52 -6.15 -3.43
CA THR A 181 29.82 -5.90 -2.82
C THR A 181 30.12 -4.40 -2.79
N ASP A 182 29.94 -3.71 -3.92
CA ASP A 182 30.33 -2.32 -4.11
C ASP A 182 29.47 -1.32 -3.32
N LEU A 183 28.20 -1.66 -3.06
CA LEU A 183 27.25 -0.81 -2.31
C LEU A 183 26.97 -1.34 -0.90
N ARG A 184 27.77 -2.28 -0.40
CA ARG A 184 27.52 -2.96 0.88
C ARG A 184 27.42 -1.99 2.06
N SER A 185 28.18 -0.90 2.06
CA SER A 185 28.16 0.13 3.11
C SER A 185 26.85 0.94 3.13
N LEU A 186 26.14 1.00 1.99
CA LEU A 186 24.87 1.72 1.84
C LEU A 186 23.67 0.82 2.06
N LYS A 187 23.89 -0.47 2.35
CA LYS A 187 22.80 -1.41 2.63
C LYS A 187 22.13 -1.02 3.96
N PRO A 188 20.80 -0.84 3.99
CA PRO A 188 20.08 -0.58 5.24
C PRO A 188 20.18 -1.77 6.19
N LEU A 189 20.01 -1.50 7.48
CA LEU A 189 19.78 -2.55 8.46
C LEU A 189 18.46 -3.28 8.16
N PRO A 190 18.33 -4.56 8.55
CA PRO A 190 17.08 -5.30 8.36
C PRO A 190 15.87 -4.74 9.12
N ARG A 191 16.06 -3.85 10.10
CA ARG A 191 14.97 -3.20 10.81
C ARG A 191 15.34 -1.75 11.07
N HIS A 192 14.43 -0.84 10.71
CA HIS A 192 14.51 0.55 11.14
C HIS A 192 14.22 0.65 12.64
N GLU A 193 14.76 1.66 13.32
CA GLU A 193 14.51 1.88 14.76
C GLU A 193 13.02 2.09 15.08
N LEU A 194 12.29 2.76 14.18
CA LEU A 194 10.84 2.96 14.26
C LEU A 194 10.01 1.72 13.87
N CYS A 195 10.64 0.63 13.42
CA CYS A 195 9.91 -0.55 12.95
C CYS A 195 8.93 -1.09 13.99
N SER A 196 9.35 -1.24 15.25
CA SER A 196 8.50 -1.77 16.31
C SER A 196 7.29 -0.87 16.59
N TYR A 197 7.49 0.45 16.55
CA TYR A 197 6.43 1.45 16.69
C TYR A 197 5.43 1.35 15.54
N ILE A 198 5.90 1.41 14.29
CA ILE A 198 5.05 1.33 13.08
C ILE A 198 4.24 0.03 13.05
N VAL A 199 4.84 -1.09 13.44
CA VAL A 199 4.16 -2.39 13.52
C VAL A 199 3.08 -2.40 14.60
N TYR A 200 3.39 -1.87 15.79
CA TYR A 200 2.42 -1.75 16.87
C TYR A 200 1.26 -0.85 16.47
N ASP A 201 1.55 0.29 15.85
CA ASP A 201 0.54 1.27 15.47
C ASP A 201 -0.29 0.81 14.26
N SER A 202 0.30 0.00 13.36
CA SER A 202 -0.44 -0.70 12.31
C SER A 202 -1.55 -1.59 12.90
N LYS A 203 -1.29 -2.21 14.06
CA LYS A 203 -2.30 -3.03 14.74
C LYS A 203 -3.47 -2.18 15.23
N ARG A 204 -3.20 -0.99 15.80
CA ARG A 204 -4.25 -0.04 16.20
C ARG A 204 -5.13 0.33 15.00
N ILE A 205 -4.52 0.72 13.88
CA ILE A 205 -5.26 1.07 12.65
C ILE A 205 -6.10 -0.10 12.13
N VAL A 206 -5.58 -1.34 12.17
CA VAL A 206 -6.37 -2.52 11.79
C VAL A 206 -7.53 -2.75 12.76
N ASP A 207 -7.32 -2.56 14.06
CA ASP A 207 -8.35 -2.75 15.08
C ASP A 207 -9.47 -1.68 14.99
N GLU A 208 -9.13 -0.48 14.50
CA GLU A 208 -10.07 0.62 14.22
C GLU A 208 -10.72 0.52 12.83
N SER A 209 -10.18 -0.33 11.94
CA SER A 209 -10.73 -0.53 10.60
C SER A 209 -12.11 -1.19 10.64
N ARG A 210 -12.97 -0.83 9.69
CA ARG A 210 -14.33 -1.39 9.62
C ARG A 210 -14.43 -2.40 8.50
N LEU A 211 -14.75 -3.65 8.83
CA LEU A 211 -15.18 -4.63 7.83
C LEU A 211 -16.62 -4.28 7.39
N LEU A 212 -16.75 -3.64 6.23
CA LEU A 212 -18.06 -3.23 5.70
C LEU A 212 -18.83 -4.41 5.12
N MET A 213 -18.11 -5.36 4.56
CA MET A 213 -18.69 -6.50 3.85
C MET A 213 -17.67 -7.63 3.77
N ARG A 214 -18.11 -8.86 4.05
CA ARG A 214 -17.40 -10.07 3.67
C ARG A 214 -18.35 -11.11 3.08
N GLU A 215 -18.09 -11.53 1.85
CA GLU A 215 -18.78 -12.62 1.16
C GLU A 215 -17.90 -13.86 1.14
N ILE A 216 -18.49 -15.04 1.33
CA ILE A 216 -17.83 -16.30 0.98
C ILE A 216 -18.85 -17.19 0.26
N ASN A 217 -18.51 -17.62 -0.95
CA ASN A 217 -19.32 -18.47 -1.83
C ASN A 217 -20.78 -17.95 -1.99
N GLY A 218 -20.97 -16.66 -2.24
CA GLY A 218 -22.30 -16.05 -2.37
C GLY A 218 -22.97 -15.70 -1.04
N ILE A 219 -22.40 -16.06 0.11
CA ILE A 219 -23.01 -15.88 1.43
C ILE A 219 -22.34 -14.72 2.17
N LEU A 220 -23.14 -13.70 2.50
CA LEU A 220 -22.73 -12.63 3.40
C LEU A 220 -22.40 -13.18 4.79
N GLN A 221 -21.20 -12.89 5.27
CA GLN A 221 -20.76 -13.24 6.62
C GLN A 221 -21.19 -12.14 7.58
N SER A 222 -21.74 -12.51 8.73
CA SER A 222 -21.98 -11.56 9.82
C SER A 222 -20.65 -11.04 10.36
N SER A 223 -20.54 -9.72 10.49
CA SER A 223 -19.42 -9.00 11.12
C SER A 223 -19.35 -9.26 12.62
#